data_AF-A0A7W1MX97-F1
#
_entry.id   AF-A0A7W1MX97-F1
#
_cell.length_a   1.000
_cell.length_b   1.000
_cell.length_c   1.000
_cell.angle_alpha   90.00
_cell.angle_beta   90.00
_cell.angle_gamma   90.00
#
_symmetry.space_group_name_H-M   'P 1'
#
loop_
_entity.id
_entity.type
_entity.pdbx_description
1 polymer ?
#
loop_
_entity_poly.entity_id
_entity_poly.type
_entity_poly.pdbx_seq_one_letter_code
_entity_poly.pdbx_strand_id
1 'polypeptide(L)'
;MRRARRQTFIVAEAHGGTLRQVGRSCLRAYTGKAQAVPVAALLSELEELRSELEREREPGRIAVEAFLAHAACVIRLEGYRRGGITRKAAEANYRALEDGAPGAEEPSHADRQRAERTLRWARALPRGGDDLLAKIAAAAAEPFVTAGTAGVLAYAPVAYGQARRREITRERAAAKELGEAGSRRHFSLVLEHAARLPTRFGPESTRPLYVFRAEGGQRLVWRAARWRDISVGERKVVRGRFKTTLHDGRLRSGFAVPGCEGLHAAAVTCAFKERRERGHGRGALAATQGRE
;
A
#
# COMPACT_ATOMS: atom_id res chain seq x y z
N MET A 1 20.50 -48.79 44.62
CA MET A 1 19.43 -47.80 44.92
C MET A 1 19.90 -46.42 44.47
N ARG A 2 19.34 -45.86 43.38
CA ARG A 2 19.83 -44.63 42.73
C ARG A 2 19.23 -43.42 43.45
N ARG A 3 20.05 -42.66 44.20
CA ARG A 3 19.60 -41.47 44.95
C ARG A 3 19.07 -40.42 43.96
N ALA A 4 17.76 -40.17 43.96
CA ALA A 4 17.17 -39.11 43.17
C ALA A 4 17.79 -37.76 43.59
N ARG A 5 18.45 -37.08 42.65
CA ARG A 5 19.02 -35.75 42.90
C ARG A 5 17.88 -34.74 42.87
N ARG A 6 17.74 -33.97 43.95
CA ARG A 6 16.62 -33.02 44.12
C ARG A 6 16.59 -31.91 43.06
N GLN A 7 17.74 -31.47 42.55
CA GLN A 7 17.84 -30.44 41.50
C GLN A 7 19.11 -30.64 40.66
N THR A 8 18.97 -30.57 39.34
CA THR A 8 20.07 -30.60 38.36
C THR A 8 19.90 -29.48 37.36
N PHE A 9 21.01 -28.91 36.90
CA PHE A 9 21.05 -27.78 35.97
C PHE A 9 21.79 -28.21 34.69
N ILE A 10 21.45 -27.61 33.56
CA ILE A 10 22.21 -27.74 32.32
C ILE A 10 23.07 -26.48 32.17
N VAL A 11 24.38 -26.67 32.02
CA VAL A 11 25.33 -25.57 31.79
C VAL A 11 25.91 -25.73 30.39
N ALA A 12 25.94 -24.63 29.64
CA ALA A 12 26.55 -24.55 28.33
C ALA A 12 27.93 -23.90 28.42
N GLU A 13 28.90 -24.44 27.71
CA GLU A 13 30.21 -23.81 27.54
C GLU A 13 30.14 -22.67 26.52
N ALA A 14 30.59 -21.48 26.90
CA ALA A 14 30.40 -20.24 26.13
C ALA A 14 31.04 -20.25 24.72
N HIS A 15 32.13 -21.00 24.53
CA HIS A 15 32.88 -21.02 23.27
C HIS A 15 32.86 -22.38 22.55
N GLY A 16 32.31 -23.41 23.19
CA GLY A 16 32.28 -24.78 22.65
C GLY A 16 30.89 -25.37 22.48
N GLY A 17 29.85 -24.73 23.03
CA GLY A 17 28.45 -25.18 22.91
C GLY A 17 28.13 -26.52 23.61
N THR A 18 29.11 -27.13 24.28
CA THR A 18 28.93 -28.41 24.95
C THR A 18 28.01 -28.22 26.16
N LEU A 19 26.93 -29.00 26.21
CA LEU A 19 25.98 -29.00 27.31
C LEU A 19 26.35 -30.07 28.33
N ARG A 20 26.39 -29.71 29.62
CA ARG A 20 26.65 -30.65 30.72
C ARG A 20 25.59 -30.53 31.81
N GLN A 21 25.07 -31.67 32.26
CA GLN A 21 24.17 -31.73 33.40
C GLN A 21 24.97 -31.74 34.72
N VAL A 22 24.77 -30.75 35.56
CA VAL A 22 25.49 -30.58 36.83
C VAL A 22 24.53 -30.56 38.01
N GLY A 23 24.97 -31.04 39.16
CA GLY A 23 24.21 -30.94 40.40
C GLY A 23 24.31 -29.54 41.02
N ARG A 24 23.35 -29.19 41.89
CA ARG A 24 23.34 -27.92 42.64
C ARG A 24 24.67 -27.59 43.33
N SER A 25 25.33 -28.58 43.92
CA SER A 25 26.63 -28.42 44.60
C SER A 25 27.79 -28.11 43.65
N CYS A 26 27.68 -28.52 42.38
CA CYS A 26 28.73 -28.36 41.37
C CYS A 26 28.54 -27.08 40.54
N LEU A 27 27.36 -26.46 40.57
CA LEU A 27 27.03 -25.32 39.72
C LEU A 27 27.98 -24.12 39.93
N ARG A 28 28.38 -23.86 41.18
CA ARG A 28 29.36 -22.82 41.52
C ARG A 28 30.74 -23.10 40.90
N ALA A 29 31.17 -24.36 40.91
CA ALA A 29 32.47 -24.75 40.35
C ALA A 29 32.51 -24.60 38.83
N TYR A 30 31.39 -24.86 38.15
CA TYR A 30 31.27 -24.74 36.70
C TYR A 30 31.11 -23.29 36.21
N THR A 31 30.45 -22.43 36.99
CA THR A 31 30.14 -21.05 36.59
C THR A 31 31.10 -20.01 37.19
N GLY A 32 31.87 -20.37 38.21
CA GLY A 32 32.75 -19.44 38.95
C GLY A 32 32.01 -18.36 39.74
N LYS A 33 30.67 -18.38 39.79
CA LYS A 33 29.85 -17.36 40.46
C LYS A 33 29.31 -17.87 41.79
N ALA A 34 29.49 -17.08 42.85
CA ALA A 34 28.96 -17.42 44.19
C ALA A 34 27.42 -17.49 44.21
N GLN A 35 26.75 -16.70 43.35
CA GLN A 35 25.29 -16.62 43.25
C GLN A 35 24.70 -17.48 42.11
N ALA A 36 25.42 -18.49 41.62
CA ALA A 36 24.99 -19.28 40.46
C ALA A 36 23.64 -19.98 40.66
N VAL A 37 23.34 -20.44 41.88
CA VAL A 37 22.07 -21.11 42.21
C VAL A 37 20.89 -20.13 42.24
N PRO A 38 20.94 -18.99 42.95
CA PRO A 38 19.91 -17.95 42.86
C PRO A 38 19.66 -17.43 41.44
N VAL A 39 20.71 -17.20 40.66
CA VAL A 39 20.58 -16.72 39.28
C VAL A 39 19.92 -17.76 38.38
N ALA A 40 20.29 -19.04 38.51
CA ALA A 40 19.66 -20.10 37.74
C ALA A 40 18.17 -20.27 38.09
N ALA A 41 17.80 -20.14 39.37
CA ALA A 41 16.40 -20.17 39.79
C ALA A 41 15.60 -19.01 39.19
N LEU A 42 16.13 -17.78 39.25
CA LEU A 42 15.51 -16.60 38.64
C LEU A 42 15.35 -16.76 37.12
N LEU A 43 16.36 -17.30 36.42
CA LEU A 43 16.27 -17.53 34.98
C LEU A 43 15.22 -18.59 34.63
N SER A 44 15.07 -19.64 35.45
CA SER A 44 13.98 -20.61 35.29
C SER A 44 12.61 -19.97 35.49
N GLU A 45 12.43 -19.15 36.52
CA GLU A 45 11.19 -18.41 36.77
C GLU A 45 10.88 -17.44 35.61
N LEU A 46 11.88 -16.73 35.08
CA LEU A 46 11.71 -15.86 33.92
C LEU A 46 11.34 -16.63 32.65
N GLU A 47 11.89 -17.82 32.44
CA GLU A 47 11.55 -18.68 31.30
C GLU A 47 10.13 -19.26 31.42
N GLU A 48 9.71 -19.62 32.63
CA GLU A 48 8.34 -20.04 32.94
C GLU A 48 7.36 -18.90 32.70
N LEU A 49 7.64 -17.69 33.21
CA LEU A 49 6.84 -16.49 32.96
C LEU A 49 6.80 -16.13 31.48
N ARG A 50 7.93 -16.23 30.75
CA ARG A 50 7.96 -16.03 29.30
C ARG A 50 7.08 -17.06 28.59
N SER A 51 7.18 -18.33 28.98
CA SER A 51 6.36 -19.41 28.44
C SER A 51 4.88 -19.21 28.76
N GLU A 52 4.54 -18.69 29.94
CA GLU A 52 3.17 -18.34 30.32
C GLU A 52 2.63 -17.16 29.51
N LEU A 53 3.40 -16.09 29.35
CA LEU A 53 3.08 -14.96 28.47
C LEU A 53 2.95 -15.40 26.99
N GLU A 54 3.79 -16.33 26.54
CA GLU A 54 3.69 -16.94 25.22
C GLU A 54 2.49 -17.89 25.09
N ARG A 55 2.04 -18.53 26.18
CA ARG A 55 0.79 -19.32 26.23
C ARG A 55 -0.46 -18.44 26.30
N GLU A 56 -0.38 -17.27 26.94
CA GLU A 56 -1.42 -16.23 26.95
C GLU A 56 -1.58 -15.56 25.58
N ARG A 57 -0.52 -15.59 24.75
CA ARG A 57 -0.66 -15.50 23.29
C ARG A 57 -1.46 -16.71 22.81
N GLU A 58 -2.79 -16.62 22.87
CA GLU A 58 -3.68 -17.69 22.41
C GLU A 58 -3.21 -18.25 21.06
N PRO A 59 -2.78 -19.53 20.99
CA PRO A 59 -2.37 -20.14 19.74
C PRO A 59 -3.54 -20.02 18.74
N GLY A 60 -3.30 -19.32 17.63
CA GLY A 60 -4.30 -19.05 16.60
C GLY A 60 -4.78 -17.59 16.49
N ARG A 61 -4.36 -16.67 17.37
CA ARG A 61 -4.62 -15.22 17.20
C ARG A 61 -3.58 -14.58 16.28
N ILE A 62 -4.02 -14.17 15.09
CA ILE A 62 -3.17 -13.48 14.11
C ILE A 62 -3.14 -11.99 14.46
N ALA A 63 -1.95 -11.41 14.65
CA ALA A 63 -1.82 -9.96 14.81
C ALA A 63 -2.34 -9.21 13.57
N VAL A 64 -3.04 -8.08 13.75
CA VAL A 64 -3.63 -7.32 12.63
C VAL A 64 -2.58 -6.92 11.60
N GLU A 65 -1.40 -6.49 12.05
CA GLU A 65 -0.30 -6.10 11.16
C GLU A 65 0.22 -7.27 10.32
N ALA A 66 0.48 -8.42 10.97
CA ALA A 66 0.91 -9.63 10.29
C ALA A 66 -0.14 -10.06 9.25
N PHE A 67 -1.41 -10.14 9.66
CA PHE A 67 -2.51 -10.49 8.76
C PHE A 67 -2.59 -9.57 7.53
N LEU A 68 -2.47 -8.25 7.72
CA LEU A 68 -2.48 -7.29 6.62
C LEU A 68 -1.29 -7.50 5.65
N ALA A 69 -0.12 -7.93 6.15
CA ALA A 69 1.02 -8.26 5.32
C ALA A 69 0.76 -9.51 4.46
N HIS A 70 0.17 -10.57 5.03
CA HIS A 70 -0.24 -11.75 4.26
C HIS A 70 -1.36 -11.43 3.27
N ALA A 71 -2.34 -10.60 3.66
CA ALA A 71 -3.37 -10.14 2.74
C ALA A 71 -2.77 -9.35 1.56
N ALA A 72 -1.79 -8.48 1.82
CA ALA A 72 -1.07 -7.75 0.77
C ALA A 72 -0.29 -8.70 -0.16
N CYS A 73 0.38 -9.71 0.40
CA CYS A 73 1.08 -10.76 -0.33
C CYS A 73 0.12 -11.52 -1.27
N VAL A 74 -0.99 -12.05 -0.74
CA VAL A 74 -2.01 -12.76 -1.54
C VAL A 74 -2.58 -11.85 -2.64
N ILE A 75 -2.90 -10.59 -2.34
CA ILE A 75 -3.40 -9.64 -3.34
C ILE A 75 -2.36 -9.38 -4.44
N ARG A 76 -1.06 -9.36 -4.11
CA ARG A 76 0.02 -9.18 -5.09
C ARG A 76 0.13 -10.39 -6.02
N LEU A 77 0.05 -11.60 -5.49
CA LEU A 77 0.19 -12.84 -6.26
C LEU A 77 -1.05 -13.14 -7.10
N GLU A 78 -2.23 -12.96 -6.51
CA GLU A 78 -3.48 -13.53 -7.03
C GLU A 78 -4.56 -12.48 -7.34
N GLY A 79 -4.33 -11.22 -6.98
CA GLY A 79 -5.35 -10.20 -6.98
C GLY A 79 -6.33 -10.34 -5.81
N TYR A 80 -7.17 -9.33 -5.62
CA TYR A 80 -8.25 -9.39 -4.63
C TYR A 80 -9.46 -10.14 -5.18
N ARG A 81 -9.97 -11.10 -4.41
CA ARG A 81 -11.17 -11.90 -4.72
C ARG A 81 -12.21 -11.77 -3.60
N ARG A 82 -13.47 -11.55 -4.01
CA ARG A 82 -14.62 -11.40 -3.09
C ARG A 82 -15.06 -12.75 -2.49
N GLY A 83 -16.05 -12.72 -1.61
CA GLY A 83 -16.64 -13.94 -1.03
C GLY A 83 -15.75 -14.62 0.03
N GLY A 84 -14.83 -13.86 0.64
CA GLY A 84 -13.92 -14.40 1.67
C GLY A 84 -12.75 -15.22 1.12
N ILE A 85 -12.55 -15.29 -0.20
CA ILE A 85 -11.45 -16.05 -0.80
C ILE A 85 -10.09 -15.47 -0.38
N THR A 86 -9.87 -14.16 -0.56
CA THR A 86 -8.61 -13.52 -0.13
C THR A 86 -8.41 -13.61 1.38
N ARG A 87 -9.49 -13.56 2.17
CA ARG A 87 -9.42 -13.76 3.63
C ARG A 87 -8.88 -15.15 3.95
N LYS A 88 -9.53 -16.20 3.43
CA LYS A 88 -9.13 -17.60 3.66
C LYS A 88 -7.71 -17.87 3.19
N ALA A 89 -7.33 -17.34 2.03
CA ALA A 89 -5.97 -17.49 1.51
C ALA A 89 -4.93 -16.78 2.41
N ALA A 90 -5.24 -15.59 2.93
CA ALA A 90 -4.34 -14.89 3.86
C ALA A 90 -4.21 -15.63 5.21
N GLU A 91 -5.33 -16.13 5.77
CA GLU A 91 -5.33 -16.96 6.99
C GLU A 91 -4.53 -18.26 6.79
N ALA A 92 -4.77 -18.95 5.66
CA ALA A 92 -4.07 -20.19 5.32
C ALA A 92 -2.58 -19.97 5.10
N ASN A 93 -2.19 -18.90 4.38
CA ASN A 93 -0.79 -18.58 4.14
C ASN A 93 -0.05 -18.21 5.45
N TYR A 94 -0.70 -17.49 6.37
CA TYR A 94 -0.13 -17.18 7.68
C TYR A 94 0.12 -18.47 8.49
N ARG A 95 -0.90 -19.32 8.63
CA ARG A 95 -0.79 -20.57 9.39
C ARG A 95 0.23 -21.52 8.79
N ALA A 96 0.23 -21.67 7.46
CA ALA A 96 1.20 -22.50 6.77
C ALA A 96 2.65 -22.05 7.03
N LEU A 97 2.90 -20.75 7.19
CA LEU A 97 4.23 -20.25 7.58
C LEU A 97 4.56 -20.51 9.04
N GLU A 98 3.61 -20.34 9.96
CA GLU A 98 3.81 -20.70 11.38
C GLU A 98 4.10 -22.20 11.54
N ASP A 99 3.41 -23.04 10.77
CA ASP A 99 3.55 -24.50 10.78
C ASP A 99 4.76 -25.01 9.98
N GLY A 100 5.50 -24.11 9.29
CA GLY A 100 6.64 -24.48 8.44
C GLY A 100 6.26 -25.32 7.21
N ALA A 101 5.01 -25.22 6.75
CA ALA A 101 4.50 -26.01 5.63
C ALA A 101 5.10 -25.56 4.28
N PRO A 102 5.44 -26.50 3.39
CA PRO A 102 5.97 -26.18 2.08
C PRO A 102 4.92 -25.47 1.20
N GLY A 103 5.36 -24.45 0.46
CA GLY A 103 4.51 -23.70 -0.49
C GLY A 103 3.85 -22.44 0.09
N ALA A 104 4.08 -22.14 1.37
CA ALA A 104 3.65 -20.87 1.95
C ALA A 104 4.61 -19.73 1.51
N GLU A 105 4.05 -18.58 1.14
CA GLU A 105 4.82 -17.44 0.64
C GLU A 105 4.97 -16.37 1.72
N GLU A 106 6.22 -16.08 2.09
CA GLU A 106 6.52 -15.03 3.06
C GLU A 106 6.21 -13.63 2.50
N PRO A 107 5.51 -12.75 3.24
CA PRO A 107 5.29 -11.38 2.81
C PRO A 107 6.60 -10.65 2.57
N SER A 108 6.77 -10.14 1.35
CA SER A 108 7.94 -9.34 0.96
C SER A 108 8.01 -8.04 1.74
N HIS A 109 9.17 -7.37 1.71
CA HIS A 109 9.33 -6.04 2.32
C HIS A 109 8.31 -5.02 1.77
N ALA A 110 7.98 -5.08 0.48
CA ALA A 110 6.97 -4.21 -0.12
C ALA A 110 5.55 -4.49 0.42
N ASP A 111 5.24 -5.75 0.71
CA ASP A 111 3.95 -6.16 1.29
C ASP A 111 3.83 -5.65 2.73
N ARG A 112 4.89 -5.77 3.54
CA ARG A 112 4.95 -5.24 4.91
C ARG A 112 4.78 -3.73 4.94
N GLN A 113 5.50 -2.99 4.10
CA GLN A 113 5.31 -1.53 3.98
C GLN A 113 3.90 -1.16 3.53
N ARG A 114 3.28 -1.96 2.65
CA ARG A 114 1.89 -1.73 2.24
C ARG A 114 0.93 -1.97 3.40
N ALA A 115 1.13 -3.02 4.18
CA ALA A 115 0.35 -3.33 5.37
C ALA A 115 0.45 -2.21 6.41
N GLU A 116 1.66 -1.76 6.73
CA GLU A 116 1.91 -0.66 7.68
C GLU A 116 1.18 0.63 7.27
N ARG A 117 1.32 1.05 6.00
CA ARG A 117 0.62 2.23 5.47
C ARG A 117 -0.89 2.06 5.49
N THR A 118 -1.39 0.86 5.18
CA THR A 118 -2.81 0.53 5.23
C THR A 118 -3.33 0.63 6.66
N LEU A 119 -2.62 0.08 7.64
CA LEU A 119 -2.98 0.10 9.05
C LEU A 119 -2.99 1.54 9.59
N ARG A 120 -1.95 2.32 9.29
CA ARG A 120 -1.86 3.73 9.67
C ARG A 120 -3.02 4.55 9.09
N TRP A 121 -3.31 4.37 7.81
CA TRP A 121 -4.45 5.01 7.15
C TRP A 121 -5.78 4.58 7.78
N ALA A 122 -5.99 3.29 8.01
CA ALA A 122 -7.22 2.75 8.58
C ALA A 122 -7.49 3.30 9.99
N ARG A 123 -6.45 3.42 10.82
CA ARG A 123 -6.55 4.00 12.17
C ARG A 123 -6.85 5.50 12.17
N ALA A 124 -6.50 6.21 11.09
CA ALA A 124 -6.79 7.63 10.92
C ALA A 124 -8.17 7.91 10.30
N LEU A 125 -8.93 6.87 9.92
CA LEU A 125 -10.27 7.06 9.36
C LEU A 125 -11.25 7.58 10.41
N PRO A 126 -12.18 8.48 10.03
CA PRO A 126 -13.23 8.90 10.92
C PRO A 126 -14.12 7.70 11.28
N ARG A 127 -14.50 7.62 12.57
CA ARG A 127 -15.36 6.53 13.08
C ARG A 127 -16.85 6.72 12.73
N GLY A 128 -17.23 7.88 12.21
CA GLY A 128 -18.58 8.16 11.70
C GLY A 128 -18.57 8.34 10.18
N GLY A 129 -19.57 7.79 9.48
CA GLY A 129 -19.72 7.93 8.02
C GLY A 129 -20.00 6.61 7.30
N ASP A 130 -19.32 6.39 6.16
CA ASP A 130 -19.42 5.18 5.34
C ASP A 130 -19.20 3.92 6.20
N ASP A 131 -20.24 3.07 6.29
CA ASP A 131 -20.29 1.88 7.13
C ASP A 131 -19.09 0.95 6.90
N LEU A 132 -18.59 0.85 5.66
CA LEU A 132 -17.43 0.03 5.36
C LEU A 132 -16.13 0.62 5.91
N LEU A 133 -15.95 1.94 5.81
CA LEU A 133 -14.76 2.61 6.33
C LEU A 133 -14.74 2.61 7.86
N ALA A 134 -15.90 2.79 8.49
CA ALA A 134 -16.05 2.68 9.94
C ALA A 134 -15.68 1.27 10.44
N LYS A 135 -16.13 0.22 9.73
CA LYS A 135 -15.76 -1.18 10.03
C LYS A 135 -14.27 -1.43 9.87
N ILE A 136 -13.63 -0.89 8.82
CA ILE A 136 -12.17 -0.99 8.64
C ILE A 136 -11.45 -0.30 9.79
N ALA A 137 -11.89 0.89 10.20
CA ALA A 137 -11.27 1.65 11.29
C ALA A 137 -11.37 0.90 12.63
N ALA A 138 -12.55 0.37 12.95
CA ALA A 138 -12.78 -0.44 14.15
C ALA A 138 -11.91 -1.70 14.15
N ALA A 139 -11.92 -2.46 13.05
CA ALA A 139 -11.11 -3.67 12.91
C ALA A 139 -9.59 -3.41 13.00
N ALA A 140 -9.13 -2.27 12.51
CA ALA A 140 -7.71 -1.87 12.55
C ALA A 140 -7.24 -1.36 13.93
N ALA A 141 -8.18 -1.04 14.84
CA ALA A 141 -7.87 -0.63 16.20
C ALA A 141 -7.59 -1.85 17.12
N GLU A 142 -8.10 -3.02 16.75
CA GLU A 142 -7.87 -4.26 17.48
C GLU A 142 -6.39 -4.71 17.38
N PRO A 143 -5.84 -5.33 18.44
CA PRO A 143 -4.50 -5.92 18.39
C PRO A 143 -4.47 -7.21 17.54
N PHE A 144 -5.58 -7.95 17.50
CA PHE A 144 -5.67 -9.26 16.86
C PHE A 144 -6.87 -9.35 15.91
N VAL A 145 -6.74 -10.22 14.90
CA VAL A 145 -7.80 -10.51 13.95
C VAL A 145 -8.80 -11.48 14.56
N THR A 146 -10.08 -11.19 14.39
CA THR A 146 -11.19 -12.09 14.75
C THR A 146 -11.88 -12.59 13.48
N ALA A 147 -12.67 -13.67 13.59
CA ALA A 147 -13.41 -14.21 12.46
C ALA A 147 -14.35 -13.16 11.80
N GLY A 148 -14.89 -12.23 12.60
CA GLY A 148 -15.74 -11.14 12.14
C GLY A 148 -14.98 -10.00 11.46
N THR A 149 -13.75 -9.70 11.88
CA THR A 149 -12.95 -8.58 11.34
C THR A 149 -12.03 -8.99 10.19
N ALA A 150 -11.66 -10.27 10.09
CA ALA A 150 -10.74 -10.81 9.08
C ALA A 150 -11.17 -10.46 7.65
N GLY A 151 -12.47 -10.59 7.33
CA GLY A 151 -12.98 -10.29 5.99
C GLY A 151 -12.82 -8.81 5.60
N VAL A 152 -13.06 -7.92 6.56
CA VAL A 152 -12.92 -6.47 6.38
C VAL A 152 -11.45 -6.08 6.28
N LEU A 153 -10.59 -6.64 7.13
CA LEU A 153 -9.14 -6.42 7.10
C LEU A 153 -8.51 -6.93 5.81
N ALA A 154 -8.96 -8.06 5.26
CA ALA A 154 -8.47 -8.58 3.99
C ALA A 154 -8.77 -7.64 2.81
N TYR A 155 -9.83 -6.83 2.91
CA TYR A 155 -10.17 -5.81 1.91
C TYR A 155 -9.42 -4.48 2.12
N ALA A 156 -8.95 -4.19 3.34
CA ALA A 156 -8.35 -2.91 3.69
C ALA A 156 -7.20 -2.46 2.74
N PRO A 157 -6.26 -3.32 2.29
CA PRO A 157 -5.21 -2.92 1.36
C PRO A 157 -5.73 -2.47 -0.01
N VAL A 158 -6.90 -2.95 -0.42
CA VAL A 158 -7.58 -2.53 -1.66
C VAL A 158 -8.25 -1.18 -1.44
N ALA A 159 -8.98 -1.03 -0.33
CA ALA A 159 -9.64 0.23 0.05
C ALA A 159 -8.63 1.37 0.15
N TYR A 160 -7.50 1.14 0.81
CA TYR A 160 -6.39 2.09 0.90
C TYR A 160 -5.87 2.51 -0.48
N GLY A 161 -5.62 1.54 -1.37
CA GLY A 161 -5.18 1.83 -2.74
C GLY A 161 -6.19 2.67 -3.53
N GLN A 162 -7.49 2.45 -3.33
CA GLN A 162 -8.54 3.28 -3.94
C GLN A 162 -8.59 4.69 -3.34
N ALA A 163 -8.47 4.82 -2.02
CA ALA A 163 -8.42 6.10 -1.33
C ALA A 163 -7.25 6.95 -1.82
N ARG A 164 -6.04 6.39 -1.89
CA ARG A 164 -4.86 7.09 -2.43
C ARG A 164 -5.02 7.49 -3.89
N ARG A 165 -5.61 6.64 -4.73
CA ARG A 165 -5.91 7.02 -6.12
C ARG A 165 -6.89 8.19 -6.20
N ARG A 166 -7.91 8.23 -5.33
CA ARG A 166 -8.87 9.35 -5.27
C ARG A 166 -8.20 10.64 -4.79
N GLU A 167 -7.37 10.56 -3.76
CA GLU A 167 -6.59 11.69 -3.24
C GLU A 167 -5.67 12.27 -4.32
N ILE A 168 -4.85 11.42 -4.96
CA ILE A 168 -4.00 11.82 -6.09
C ILE A 168 -4.82 12.44 -7.23
N THR A 169 -6.03 11.93 -7.49
CA THR A 169 -6.91 12.51 -8.51
C THR A 169 -7.46 13.88 -8.09
N ARG A 170 -7.78 14.09 -6.81
CA ARG A 170 -8.23 15.37 -6.27
C ARG A 170 -7.11 16.41 -6.25
N GLU A 171 -5.93 16.03 -5.77
CA GLU A 171 -4.73 16.87 -5.81
C GLU A 171 -4.42 17.27 -7.25
N ARG A 172 -4.53 16.32 -8.19
CA ARG A 172 -4.41 16.63 -9.62
C ARG A 172 -5.50 17.59 -10.06
N ALA A 173 -6.78 17.34 -9.79
CA ALA A 173 -7.88 18.23 -10.19
C ALA A 173 -7.77 19.65 -9.61
N ALA A 174 -7.17 19.81 -8.43
CA ALA A 174 -6.94 21.12 -7.81
C ALA A 174 -5.75 21.89 -8.43
N ALA A 175 -4.91 21.25 -9.23
CA ALA A 175 -3.82 21.94 -9.90
C ALA A 175 -4.36 22.84 -11.02
N LYS A 176 -4.03 24.13 -10.90
CA LYS A 176 -4.51 25.24 -11.72
C LYS A 176 -4.28 24.97 -13.21
N GLU A 177 -5.32 25.12 -14.02
CA GLU A 177 -5.21 25.03 -15.49
C GLU A 177 -4.22 26.09 -15.99
N LEU A 178 -3.32 25.66 -16.89
CA LEU A 178 -2.21 26.46 -17.42
C LEU A 178 -2.64 27.54 -18.43
N GLY A 179 -3.94 27.65 -18.71
CA GLY A 179 -4.54 28.62 -19.61
C GLY A 179 -5.90 28.16 -20.13
N GLU A 180 -6.55 29.03 -20.89
CA GLU A 180 -7.84 28.75 -21.52
C GLU A 180 -7.69 27.86 -22.75
N ALA A 181 -8.66 26.97 -22.96
CA ALA A 181 -8.72 26.11 -24.14
C ALA A 181 -8.66 26.94 -25.43
N GLY A 182 -7.76 26.56 -26.34
CA GLY A 182 -7.58 27.22 -27.63
C GLY A 182 -6.56 28.37 -27.62
N SER A 183 -6.12 28.85 -26.46
CA SER A 183 -5.10 29.90 -26.35
C SER A 183 -3.73 29.40 -26.83
N ARG A 184 -2.99 30.28 -27.50
CA ARG A 184 -1.57 30.08 -27.82
C ARG A 184 -0.74 30.68 -26.69
N ARG A 185 0.16 29.88 -26.11
CA ARG A 185 1.09 30.35 -25.09
C ARG A 185 2.51 29.90 -25.41
N HIS A 186 3.46 30.69 -24.91
CA HIS A 186 4.88 30.37 -24.90
C HIS A 186 5.22 29.88 -23.50
N PHE A 187 5.84 28.71 -23.41
CA PHE A 187 6.32 28.18 -22.13
C PHE A 187 7.84 28.01 -22.21
N SER A 188 8.53 28.56 -21.22
CA SER A 188 9.93 28.28 -20.92
C SER A 188 9.95 27.04 -20.02
N LEU A 189 10.51 25.95 -20.54
CA LEU A 189 10.46 24.62 -19.94
C LEU A 189 11.87 24.10 -19.71
N VAL A 190 12.14 23.54 -18.53
CA VAL A 190 13.39 22.84 -18.23
C VAL A 190 13.10 21.35 -18.20
N LEU A 191 13.87 20.54 -18.94
CA LEU A 191 13.71 19.09 -18.88
C LEU A 191 14.20 18.55 -17.53
N GLU A 192 13.32 17.94 -16.74
CA GLU A 192 13.72 17.26 -15.49
C GLU A 192 14.06 15.79 -15.72
N HIS A 193 13.25 15.09 -16.52
CA HIS A 193 13.43 13.66 -16.76
C HIS A 193 13.10 13.26 -18.19
N ALA A 194 13.87 12.35 -18.76
CA ALA A 194 13.55 11.65 -19.99
C ALA A 194 13.64 10.14 -19.74
N ALA A 195 12.61 9.38 -20.09
CA ALA A 195 12.58 7.94 -19.87
C ALA A 195 11.80 7.20 -20.96
N ARG A 196 12.12 5.93 -21.15
CA ARG A 196 11.27 4.95 -21.83
C ARG A 196 10.72 4.00 -20.77
N LEU A 197 9.44 3.66 -20.87
CA LEU A 197 8.86 2.69 -19.95
C LEU A 197 9.29 1.29 -20.38
N PRO A 198 9.89 0.48 -19.49
CA PRO A 198 10.24 -0.88 -19.83
C PRO A 198 8.96 -1.69 -20.08
N THR A 199 8.95 -2.47 -21.15
CA THR A 199 7.92 -3.48 -21.40
C THR A 199 8.58 -4.81 -21.71
N ARG A 200 7.77 -5.88 -21.79
CA ARG A 200 8.23 -7.21 -22.22
C ARG A 200 8.87 -7.24 -23.61
N PHE A 201 8.67 -6.21 -24.43
CA PHE A 201 9.24 -6.08 -25.78
C PHE A 201 10.46 -5.13 -25.81
N GLY A 202 11.04 -4.83 -24.65
CA GLY A 202 12.18 -3.92 -24.51
C GLY A 202 11.78 -2.44 -24.43
N PRO A 203 12.69 -1.56 -24.01
CA PRO A 203 12.42 -0.12 -23.84
C PRO A 203 12.11 0.57 -25.18
N GLU A 204 12.60 0.03 -26.30
CA GLU A 204 12.40 0.61 -27.62
C GLU A 204 10.94 0.58 -28.10
N SER A 205 10.18 -0.39 -27.58
CA SER A 205 8.76 -0.58 -27.88
C SER A 205 7.84 0.49 -27.30
N THR A 206 8.34 1.38 -26.42
CA THR A 206 7.54 2.46 -25.84
C THR A 206 7.92 3.83 -26.36
N ARG A 207 6.89 4.68 -26.46
CA ARG A 207 7.06 6.09 -26.76
C ARG A 207 7.85 6.77 -25.63
N PRO A 208 8.92 7.52 -25.97
CA PRO A 208 9.66 8.30 -24.99
C PRO A 208 8.76 9.27 -24.24
N LEU A 209 9.05 9.40 -22.94
CA LEU A 209 8.34 10.28 -22.03
C LEU A 209 9.32 11.32 -21.49
N TYR A 210 9.01 12.58 -21.72
CA TYR A 210 9.76 13.72 -21.20
C TYR A 210 8.93 14.45 -20.17
N VAL A 211 9.50 14.69 -18.99
CA VAL A 211 8.90 15.47 -17.92
C VAL A 211 9.62 16.81 -17.86
N PHE A 212 8.94 17.87 -18.23
CA PHE A 212 9.44 19.24 -18.13
C PHE A 212 8.89 19.92 -16.90
N ARG A 213 9.64 20.87 -16.35
CA ARG A 213 9.17 21.85 -15.37
C ARG A 213 9.04 23.21 -16.03
N ALA A 214 7.86 23.82 -15.90
CA ALA A 214 7.60 25.20 -16.29
C ALA A 214 8.07 26.17 -15.20
N GLU A 215 8.21 27.45 -15.54
CA GLU A 215 8.60 28.52 -14.60
C GLU A 215 7.68 28.61 -13.37
N GLY A 216 6.39 28.31 -13.52
CA GLY A 216 5.43 28.24 -12.41
C GLY A 216 5.55 27.00 -11.52
N GLY A 217 6.59 26.17 -11.68
CA GLY A 217 6.80 24.93 -10.92
C GLY A 217 5.95 23.74 -11.37
N GLN A 218 5.05 23.93 -12.33
CA GLN A 218 4.19 22.88 -12.87
C GLN A 218 4.99 21.92 -13.75
N ARG A 219 4.65 20.64 -13.70
CA ARG A 219 5.25 19.61 -14.54
C ARG A 219 4.41 19.35 -15.79
N LEU A 220 5.05 19.15 -16.93
CA LEU A 220 4.44 18.82 -18.22
C LEU A 220 5.01 17.51 -18.74
N VAL A 221 4.16 16.64 -19.29
CA VAL A 221 4.57 15.29 -19.71
C VAL A 221 4.38 15.13 -21.21
N TRP A 222 5.47 15.26 -21.96
CA TRP A 222 5.46 15.02 -23.40
C TRP A 222 5.65 13.54 -23.71
N ARG A 223 4.72 12.95 -24.48
CA ARG A 223 4.89 11.65 -25.11
C ARG A 223 5.32 11.84 -26.56
N ALA A 224 6.61 11.69 -26.83
CA ALA A 224 7.14 11.87 -28.18
C ALA A 224 6.93 10.62 -29.04
N ALA A 225 6.80 10.80 -30.35
CA ALA A 225 6.74 9.68 -31.30
C ALA A 225 8.09 8.94 -31.43
N ARG A 226 9.20 9.67 -31.29
CA ARG A 226 10.58 9.15 -31.39
C ARG A 226 11.44 9.79 -30.30
N TRP A 227 12.57 9.17 -30.00
CA TRP A 227 13.54 9.75 -29.08
C TRP A 227 14.10 11.03 -29.71
N ARG A 228 14.15 12.08 -28.90
CA ARG A 228 14.76 13.37 -29.21
C ARG A 228 15.95 13.55 -28.30
N ASP A 229 17.02 14.07 -28.88
CA ASP A 229 18.23 14.40 -28.14
C ASP A 229 18.00 15.73 -27.42
N ILE A 230 17.54 15.64 -26.17
CA ILE A 230 17.29 16.77 -25.28
C ILE A 230 17.92 16.37 -23.95
N SER A 231 18.86 17.18 -23.48
CA SER A 231 19.58 16.87 -22.26
C SER A 231 18.76 17.28 -21.03
N VAL A 232 18.83 16.48 -19.96
CA VAL A 232 18.25 16.88 -18.67
C VAL A 232 18.90 18.18 -18.20
N GLY A 233 18.10 19.12 -17.71
CA GLY A 233 18.51 20.48 -17.36
C GLY A 233 18.47 21.47 -18.53
N GLU A 234 18.30 21.00 -19.76
CA GLU A 234 18.20 21.89 -20.92
C GLU A 234 16.88 22.68 -20.90
N ARG A 235 16.99 23.99 -21.11
CA ARG A 235 15.84 24.89 -21.24
C ARG A 235 15.38 24.95 -22.69
N LYS A 236 14.09 24.70 -22.93
CA LYS A 236 13.44 24.81 -24.23
C LYS A 236 12.26 25.76 -24.14
N VAL A 237 12.12 26.63 -25.14
CA VAL A 237 10.92 27.44 -25.32
C VAL A 237 9.99 26.71 -26.27
N VAL A 238 8.82 26.32 -25.77
CA VAL A 238 7.83 25.58 -26.53
C VAL A 238 6.64 26.47 -26.84
N ARG A 239 6.31 26.61 -28.12
CA ARG A 239 5.12 27.30 -28.61
C ARG A 239 4.07 26.29 -29.03
N GLY A 240 2.87 26.42 -28.52
CA GLY A 240 1.79 25.50 -28.89
C GLY A 240 0.44 26.01 -28.47
N ARG A 241 -0.57 25.21 -28.81
CA ARG A 241 -1.96 25.51 -28.51
C ARG A 241 -2.45 24.60 -27.40
N PHE A 242 -3.05 25.18 -26.36
CA PHE A 242 -3.72 24.40 -25.34
C PHE A 242 -4.97 23.77 -25.96
N LYS A 243 -5.04 22.44 -25.95
CA LYS A 243 -6.17 21.66 -26.44
C LYS A 243 -6.76 20.88 -25.28
N THR A 244 -8.07 20.94 -25.12
CA THR A 244 -8.79 20.07 -24.21
C THR A 244 -9.50 19.02 -25.04
N THR A 245 -9.22 17.75 -24.79
CA THR A 245 -9.87 16.62 -25.45
C THR A 245 -10.60 15.76 -24.43
N LEU A 246 -11.82 15.35 -24.79
CA LEU A 246 -12.61 14.43 -23.98
C LEU A 246 -12.20 13.00 -24.32
N HIS A 247 -11.75 12.24 -23.33
CA HIS A 247 -11.37 10.83 -23.49
C HIS A 247 -11.99 10.03 -22.36
N ASP A 248 -12.84 9.06 -22.70
CA ASP A 248 -13.56 8.18 -21.76
C ASP A 248 -14.35 8.96 -20.69
N GLY A 249 -15.05 10.02 -21.11
CA GLY A 249 -15.82 10.88 -20.20
C GLY A 249 -14.98 11.75 -19.26
N ARG A 250 -13.67 11.89 -19.52
CA ARG A 250 -12.75 12.74 -18.75
C ARG A 250 -12.13 13.80 -19.64
N LEU A 251 -12.09 15.04 -19.17
CA LEU A 251 -11.35 16.12 -19.84
C LEU A 251 -9.85 15.89 -19.63
N ARG A 252 -9.11 15.83 -20.74
CA ARG A 252 -7.65 15.84 -20.76
C ARG A 252 -7.21 17.13 -21.43
N SER A 253 -6.41 17.92 -20.73
CA SER A 253 -5.85 19.14 -21.29
C SER A 253 -4.40 18.86 -21.70
N GLY A 254 -4.09 19.12 -22.96
CA GLY A 254 -2.81 18.83 -23.60
C GLY A 254 -2.33 20.02 -24.44
N PHE A 255 -1.11 19.93 -24.96
CA PHE A 255 -0.52 21.00 -25.76
C PHE A 255 -0.17 20.50 -27.16
N ALA A 256 -0.90 20.97 -28.17
CA ALA A 256 -0.55 20.65 -29.55
C ALA A 256 0.58 21.57 -30.00
N VAL A 257 1.76 21.00 -30.25
CA VAL A 257 2.94 21.70 -30.73
C VAL A 257 3.23 21.24 -32.17
N PRO A 258 3.28 22.13 -33.17
CA PRO A 258 3.62 21.76 -34.55
C PRO A 258 5.01 21.09 -34.59
N GLY A 259 5.13 19.93 -35.26
CA GLY A 259 6.38 19.14 -35.30
C GLY A 259 6.68 18.32 -34.04
N CYS A 260 5.88 18.48 -32.98
CA CYS A 260 5.93 17.71 -31.74
C CYS A 260 4.52 17.20 -31.41
N GLU A 261 4.01 16.29 -32.26
CA GLU A 261 2.75 15.61 -31.97
C GLU A 261 2.87 14.85 -30.64
N GLY A 262 1.88 15.05 -29.75
CA GLY A 262 1.79 14.33 -28.47
C GLY A 262 2.33 15.02 -27.22
N LEU A 263 2.65 16.33 -27.25
CA LEU A 263 2.87 17.09 -26.02
C LEU A 263 1.56 17.10 -25.21
N HIS A 264 1.52 16.33 -24.13
CA HIS A 264 0.49 16.52 -23.14
C HIS A 264 1.08 17.49 -22.11
N ALA A 265 0.40 18.58 -21.82
CA ALA A 265 0.58 19.11 -20.50
C ALA A 265 0.23 17.96 -19.54
N ALA A 266 1.01 17.73 -18.50
CA ALA A 266 0.44 17.06 -17.34
C ALA A 266 -0.48 18.08 -16.65
N ALA A 267 -1.49 18.55 -17.37
CA ALA A 267 -2.73 18.99 -16.79
C ALA A 267 -3.56 17.70 -16.66
N VAL A 268 -3.54 17.10 -15.48
CA VAL A 268 -4.66 17.33 -14.56
C VAL A 268 -5.94 16.84 -15.23
N THR A 269 -6.25 15.56 -14.99
CA THR A 269 -7.51 14.98 -15.41
C THR A 269 -8.61 15.54 -14.51
N CYS A 270 -9.26 16.62 -14.92
CA CYS A 270 -10.48 17.11 -14.28
C CYS A 270 -11.64 16.17 -14.66
N ALA A 271 -12.15 15.44 -13.68
CA ALA A 271 -13.43 14.75 -13.81
C ALA A 271 -14.54 15.71 -13.34
N PHE A 272 -15.16 16.42 -14.28
CA PHE A 272 -16.40 17.14 -14.00
C PHE A 272 -17.54 16.10 -14.04
N LYS A 273 -18.21 15.86 -12.91
CA LYS A 273 -19.39 15.00 -12.83
C LYS A 273 -20.61 15.91 -12.87
N GLU A 274 -21.18 16.07 -14.05
CA GLU A 274 -22.42 16.81 -14.22
C GLU A 274 -23.54 16.09 -13.45
N ARG A 275 -24.05 16.74 -12.39
CA ARG A 275 -25.21 16.29 -11.64
C ARG A 275 -26.42 16.54 -12.53
N ARG A 276 -26.97 15.48 -13.15
CA ARG A 276 -28.31 15.55 -13.75
C ARG A 276 -29.32 15.80 -12.63
N GLU A 277 -29.72 17.05 -12.45
CA GLU A 277 -30.97 17.37 -11.78
C GLU A 277 -32.12 16.84 -12.65
N ARG A 278 -32.76 15.75 -12.19
CA ARG A 278 -34.03 15.29 -12.76
C ARG A 278 -35.13 16.13 -12.14
N GLY A 279 -35.45 17.25 -12.76
CA GLY A 279 -36.72 17.93 -12.56
C GLY A 279 -37.52 17.83 -13.85
N HIS A 280 -38.44 16.88 -13.96
CA HIS A 280 -39.61 16.97 -14.85
C HIS A 280 -40.72 16.11 -14.23
N GLY A 281 -41.61 16.81 -13.52
CA GLY A 281 -42.95 16.33 -13.21
C GLY A 281 -43.77 16.21 -14.50
N ARG A 282 -44.57 15.16 -14.57
CA ARG A 282 -45.61 14.94 -15.57
C ARG A 282 -46.81 15.85 -15.28
N GLY A 283 -47.53 16.27 -16.32
CA GLY A 283 -48.99 16.37 -16.25
C GLY A 283 -49.68 17.40 -17.14
N ALA A 284 -50.61 16.89 -17.96
CA ALA A 284 -51.73 17.53 -18.68
C ALA A 284 -51.40 18.31 -19.97
N LEU A 285 -51.79 17.90 -21.19
CA LEU A 285 -53.10 17.58 -21.83
C LEU A 285 -54.04 18.77 -22.09
N ALA A 286 -54.60 18.74 -23.32
CA ALA A 286 -55.68 19.51 -23.94
C ALA A 286 -55.29 20.89 -24.52
N ALA A 287 -55.23 21.11 -25.84
CA ALA A 287 -56.26 21.09 -26.90
C ALA A 287 -57.06 22.39 -27.01
N THR A 288 -56.95 23.06 -28.17
CA THR A 288 -57.92 23.87 -28.97
C THR A 288 -57.19 25.01 -29.70
N GLN A 289 -57.07 24.98 -31.03
CA GLN A 289 -57.97 25.54 -32.06
C GLN A 289 -57.89 27.08 -32.26
N GLY A 290 -57.76 27.48 -33.53
CA GLY A 290 -58.14 28.80 -34.10
C GLY A 290 -56.99 29.82 -34.17
N ARG A 291 -56.50 30.21 -35.35
CA ARG A 291 -57.00 31.32 -36.21
C ARG A 291 -56.98 32.65 -35.44
N GLU A 292 -56.32 33.72 -35.87
CA GLU A 292 -55.70 34.16 -37.13
C GLU A 292 -54.42 34.96 -36.80
#